data_AF-A0AAN9ZCY0-F1
#
_entry.id   AF-A0AAN9ZCY0-F1
#
_cell.length_a   1.000
_cell.length_b   1.000
_cell.length_c   1.000
_cell.angle_alpha   90.00
_cell.angle_beta   90.00
_cell.angle_gamma   90.00
#
_symmetry.space_group_name_H-M   'P 1'
#
loop_
_entity.id
_entity.type
_entity.pdbx_description
1 polymer ?
#
loop_
_entity_poly.entity_id
_entity_poly.type
_entity_poly.pdbx_seq_one_letter_code
_entity_poly.pdbx_strand_id
1 'polypeptide(L)'
;MSDSERSVEEGPAFYHQKAFVSILKDHRILFEKSQLPSSRRKKAEVLTEAAEKYRVRFGKEITTRQLSKTISNLKDRVKKKTDVLQTRNRKMKLKDWEKDYLKLINGDTNPTVTRIEDFTRTLQENGATISASMIFEDGTSMYEEVTPVKGKRNVNRLSNAELQRLVYIQQLEVLLLKKRKLQWQLDQMMDFQQLEVLLLKKRKLQWQLDQIN
;
A
#
# COMPACT_ATOMS: atom_id res chain seq x y z
N MET A 1 29.54 1.94 -44.40
CA MET A 1 29.64 1.06 -43.23
C MET A 1 28.23 0.85 -42.71
N SER A 2 27.63 -0.28 -43.08
CA SER A 2 26.26 -0.63 -42.71
C SER A 2 26.32 -1.39 -41.39
N ASP A 3 25.92 -0.70 -40.32
CA ASP A 3 25.88 -1.23 -38.96
C ASP A 3 24.65 -2.14 -38.84
N SER A 4 24.84 -3.39 -39.26
CA SER A 4 23.83 -4.44 -39.18
C SER A 4 23.43 -4.63 -37.71
N GLU A 5 22.22 -4.18 -37.38
CA GLU A 5 21.56 -4.44 -36.10
C GLU A 5 21.50 -5.94 -35.84
N ARG A 6 22.53 -6.45 -35.14
CA ARG A 6 22.66 -7.83 -34.71
C ARG A 6 21.58 -8.08 -33.66
N SER A 7 20.46 -8.64 -34.10
CA SER A 7 19.37 -9.12 -33.25
C SER A 7 19.92 -10.09 -32.22
N VAL A 8 20.07 -9.62 -30.99
CA VAL A 8 20.63 -10.36 -29.86
C VAL A 8 19.66 -11.48 -29.46
N GLU A 9 20.00 -12.69 -29.88
CA GLU A 9 19.71 -13.99 -29.26
C GLU A 9 18.25 -14.23 -28.82
N GLU A 10 17.44 -14.74 -29.75
CA GLU A 10 16.15 -15.36 -29.46
C GLU A 10 16.32 -16.81 -29.01
N GLY A 11 16.84 -17.02 -27.80
CA GLY A 11 16.88 -18.35 -27.20
C GLY A 11 15.47 -18.90 -26.90
N PRO A 12 15.29 -20.23 -26.78
CA PRO A 12 13.98 -20.85 -26.50
C PRO A 12 13.33 -20.30 -25.22
N ALA A 13 14.13 -19.89 -24.23
CA ALA A 13 13.66 -19.24 -23.01
C ALA A 13 12.94 -17.89 -23.24
N PHE A 14 13.26 -17.17 -24.32
CA PHE A 14 12.61 -15.91 -24.70
C PHE A 14 11.19 -16.13 -25.21
N TYR A 15 11.00 -17.16 -26.06
CA TYR A 15 9.69 -17.55 -26.57
C TYR A 15 8.75 -18.00 -25.45
N HIS A 16 9.25 -18.77 -24.48
CA HIS A 16 8.47 -19.15 -23.31
C HIS A 16 7.97 -17.93 -22.51
N GLN A 17 8.81 -16.91 -22.31
CA GLN A 17 8.45 -15.71 -21.57
C GLN A 17 7.42 -14.85 -22.32
N LYS A 18 7.58 -14.68 -23.64
CA LYS A 18 6.64 -13.92 -24.47
C LYS A 18 5.25 -14.58 -24.51
N ALA A 19 5.20 -15.89 -24.74
CA ALA A 19 3.95 -16.66 -24.72
C ALA A 19 3.32 -16.73 -23.32
N PHE A 20 4.14 -16.71 -22.27
CA PHE A 20 3.63 -16.61 -20.91
C PHE A 20 2.96 -15.25 -20.64
N VAL A 21 3.62 -14.16 -21.04
CA VAL A 21 3.08 -12.82 -20.88
C VAL A 21 1.78 -12.65 -21.68
N SER A 22 1.63 -13.28 -22.85
CA SER A 22 0.35 -13.25 -23.59
C SER A 22 -0.79 -13.92 -22.83
N ILE A 23 -0.56 -15.05 -22.16
CA ILE A 23 -1.58 -15.70 -21.31
C ILE A 23 -1.97 -14.78 -20.14
N LEU A 24 -1.00 -14.02 -19.60
CA LEU A 24 -1.27 -13.08 -18.52
C LEU A 24 -2.02 -11.81 -18.97
N LYS A 25 -2.02 -11.47 -20.27
CA LYS A 25 -2.82 -10.35 -20.80
C LYS A 25 -4.32 -10.56 -20.55
N ASP A 26 -4.77 -11.80 -20.66
CA ASP A 26 -6.18 -12.17 -20.48
C ASP A 26 -6.61 -12.15 -19.00
N HIS A 27 -5.66 -12.11 -18.06
CA HIS A 27 -5.90 -12.29 -16.63
C HIS A 27 -5.47 -11.09 -15.79
N ARG A 28 -6.04 -9.93 -16.10
CA ARG A 28 -5.71 -8.64 -15.45
C ARG A 28 -5.92 -8.62 -13.94
N ILE A 29 -6.91 -9.37 -13.45
CA ILE A 29 -7.29 -9.45 -12.03
C ILE A 29 -6.10 -9.90 -11.15
N LEU A 30 -5.15 -10.66 -11.71
CA LEU A 30 -3.93 -11.09 -11.01
C LEU A 30 -3.05 -9.93 -10.56
N PHE A 31 -3.12 -8.78 -11.24
CA PHE A 31 -2.28 -7.62 -10.98
C PHE A 31 -2.93 -6.58 -10.05
N GLU A 32 -4.21 -6.75 -9.73
CA GLU A 32 -4.95 -5.84 -8.84
C GLU A 32 -4.33 -5.82 -7.42
N LYS A 33 -4.24 -4.65 -6.78
CA LYS A 33 -3.65 -4.52 -5.44
C LYS A 33 -4.62 -4.88 -4.30
N SER A 34 -5.91 -5.07 -4.58
CA SER A 34 -6.93 -5.39 -3.57
C SER A 34 -6.59 -6.63 -2.75
N GLN A 35 -6.75 -6.50 -1.42
CA GLN A 35 -6.55 -7.54 -0.41
C GLN A 35 -7.87 -8.10 0.14
N LEU A 36 -9.00 -7.70 -0.44
CA LEU A 36 -10.32 -8.16 0.02
C LEU A 36 -10.45 -9.69 -0.13
N PRO A 37 -11.13 -10.38 0.82
CA PRO A 37 -11.30 -11.83 0.74
C PRO A 37 -11.93 -12.31 -0.58
N SER A 38 -12.89 -11.55 -1.12
CA SER A 38 -13.52 -11.81 -2.42
C SER A 38 -12.53 -11.72 -3.59
N SER A 39 -11.71 -10.67 -3.63
CA SER A 39 -10.65 -10.52 -4.65
C SER A 39 -9.57 -11.60 -4.53
N ARG A 40 -9.25 -12.07 -3.32
CA ARG A 40 -8.31 -13.18 -3.12
C ARG A 40 -8.83 -14.51 -3.67
N ARG A 41 -10.12 -14.81 -3.49
CA ARG A 41 -10.77 -16.00 -4.07
C ARG A 41 -10.75 -15.96 -5.60
N LYS A 42 -11.18 -14.83 -6.19
CA LYS A 42 -11.12 -14.61 -7.64
C LYS A 42 -9.71 -14.77 -8.21
N LYS A 43 -8.69 -14.25 -7.53
CA LYS A 43 -7.29 -14.45 -7.93
C LYS A 43 -6.87 -15.92 -7.88
N ALA A 44 -7.32 -16.69 -6.89
CA ALA A 44 -7.02 -18.11 -6.81
C ALA A 44 -7.66 -18.90 -7.97
N GLU A 45 -8.92 -18.60 -8.29
CA GLU A 45 -9.64 -19.18 -9.44
C GLU A 45 -8.95 -18.84 -10.77
N VAL A 46 -8.58 -17.57 -10.96
CA VAL A 46 -7.87 -17.12 -12.15
C VAL A 46 -6.47 -17.74 -12.24
N LEU A 47 -5.79 -17.98 -11.10
CA LEU A 47 -4.51 -18.70 -11.10
C LEU A 47 -4.66 -20.17 -11.51
N THR A 48 -5.76 -20.83 -11.12
CA THR A 48 -6.03 -22.19 -11.59
C THR A 48 -6.32 -22.24 -13.09
N GLU A 49 -7.09 -21.28 -13.62
CA GLU A 49 -7.35 -21.18 -15.06
C GLU A 49 -6.06 -20.87 -15.85
N ALA A 50 -5.24 -19.96 -15.35
CA ALA A 50 -3.96 -19.63 -15.97
C ALA A 50 -2.97 -20.80 -15.94
N ALA A 51 -3.00 -21.63 -14.89
CA ALA A 51 -2.19 -22.85 -14.82
C ALA A 51 -2.63 -23.88 -15.88
N GLU A 52 -3.93 -24.00 -16.13
CA GLU A 52 -4.45 -24.89 -17.16
C GLU A 52 -4.07 -24.40 -18.57
N LYS A 53 -4.22 -23.11 -18.87
CA LYS A 53 -3.75 -22.52 -20.13
C LYS A 53 -2.25 -22.69 -20.32
N TYR A 54 -1.46 -22.62 -19.25
CA TYR A 54 -0.03 -22.89 -19.28
C TYR A 54 0.27 -24.35 -19.60
N ARG A 55 -0.46 -25.30 -19.00
CA ARG A 55 -0.35 -26.73 -19.28
C ARG A 55 -0.62 -27.03 -20.75
N VAL A 56 -1.71 -26.50 -21.30
CA VAL A 56 -2.08 -26.69 -22.71
C VAL A 56 -1.02 -26.12 -23.67
N ARG A 57 -0.46 -24.94 -23.36
CA ARG A 57 0.52 -24.28 -24.24
C ARG A 57 1.93 -24.84 -24.19
N PHE A 58 2.38 -25.33 -23.03
CA PHE A 58 3.78 -25.72 -22.82
C PHE A 58 3.97 -27.21 -22.50
N GLY A 59 2.88 -27.98 -22.35
CA GLY A 59 2.92 -29.40 -22.01
C GLY A 59 3.55 -29.69 -20.65
N LYS A 60 3.65 -28.68 -19.76
CA LYS A 60 4.27 -28.79 -18.43
C LYS A 60 3.27 -28.46 -17.35
N GLU A 61 3.21 -29.33 -16.34
CA GLU A 61 2.40 -29.09 -15.15
C GLU A 61 3.09 -28.07 -14.26
N ILE A 62 2.35 -27.03 -13.89
CA ILE A 62 2.82 -26.00 -12.96
C ILE A 62 1.80 -25.87 -11.83
N THR A 63 2.28 -25.92 -10.59
CA THR A 63 1.42 -25.67 -9.43
C THR A 63 1.06 -24.18 -9.36
N THR A 64 -0.11 -23.85 -8.80
CA THR A 64 -0.55 -22.47 -8.57
C THR A 64 0.47 -21.64 -7.78
N ARG A 65 1.16 -22.27 -6.82
CA ARG A 65 2.25 -21.65 -6.04
C ARG A 65 3.46 -21.31 -6.90
N GLN A 66 3.90 -22.23 -7.77
CA GLN A 66 5.00 -21.98 -8.70
C GLN A 66 4.61 -20.89 -9.70
N LEU A 67 3.39 -20.92 -10.23
CA LEU A 67 2.88 -19.90 -11.15
C LEU A 67 2.89 -18.52 -10.50
N SER A 68 2.32 -18.38 -9.31
CA SER A 68 2.34 -17.13 -8.54
C SER A 68 3.76 -16.62 -8.26
N LYS A 69 4.69 -17.54 -7.93
CA LYS A 69 6.11 -17.21 -7.74
C LYS A 69 6.76 -16.73 -9.04
N THR A 70 6.48 -17.36 -10.18
CA THR A 70 7.03 -16.91 -11.47
C THR A 70 6.53 -15.52 -11.84
N ILE A 71 5.23 -15.23 -11.66
CA ILE A 71 4.66 -13.89 -11.88
C ILE A 71 5.34 -12.86 -10.98
N SER A 72 5.52 -13.17 -9.69
CA SER A 72 6.20 -12.28 -8.74
C SER A 72 7.66 -12.02 -9.13
N ASN A 73 8.40 -13.06 -9.53
CA ASN A 73 9.78 -12.92 -10.00
C ASN A 73 9.88 -12.08 -11.27
N LEU A 74 8.95 -12.24 -12.22
CA LEU A 74 8.90 -11.42 -13.44
C LEU A 74 8.64 -9.94 -13.10
N LYS A 75 7.70 -9.68 -12.19
CA LYS A 75 7.43 -8.34 -11.65
C LYS A 75 8.66 -7.71 -11.02
N ASP A 76 9.38 -8.43 -10.18
CA ASP A 76 10.59 -7.90 -9.54
C ASP A 76 11.71 -7.63 -10.55
N ARG A 77 11.88 -8.51 -11.55
CA ARG A 77 12.87 -8.30 -12.63
C ARG A 77 12.56 -7.04 -13.43
N VAL A 78 11.31 -6.86 -13.84
CA VAL A 78 10.91 -5.67 -14.60
C VAL A 78 11.06 -4.42 -13.74
N LYS A 79 10.61 -4.44 -12.48
CA LYS A 79 10.77 -3.32 -11.55
C LYS A 79 12.21 -2.88 -11.37
N LYS A 80 13.13 -3.82 -11.13
CA LYS A 80 14.57 -3.53 -10.97
C LYS A 80 15.16 -2.84 -12.19
N LYS A 81 14.73 -3.24 -13.39
CA LYS A 81 15.18 -2.63 -14.65
C LYS A 81 14.58 -1.25 -14.92
N THR A 82 13.37 -0.99 -14.42
CA THR A 82 12.70 0.31 -14.57
C THR A 82 13.01 1.30 -13.45
N ASP A 83 13.61 0.84 -12.34
CA ASP A 83 13.91 1.70 -11.21
C ASP A 83 15.08 2.65 -11.52
N VAL A 84 14.75 3.94 -11.63
CA VAL A 84 15.67 5.05 -11.91
C VAL A 84 16.78 5.12 -10.85
N LEU A 85 16.46 4.78 -9.59
CA LEU A 85 17.42 4.83 -8.49
C LEU A 85 18.45 3.70 -8.56
N GLN A 86 18.07 2.53 -9.08
CA GLN A 86 18.99 1.40 -9.26
C GLN A 86 19.83 1.53 -10.53
N THR A 87 19.27 2.11 -11.59
CA THR A 87 19.94 2.19 -12.89
C THR A 87 21.03 3.26 -12.97
N ARG A 88 21.19 4.13 -11.95
CA ARG A 88 22.19 5.22 -11.95
C ARG A 88 22.19 6.00 -13.27
N ASN A 89 21.00 6.35 -13.80
CA ASN A 89 20.80 7.01 -15.10
C ASN A 89 21.35 6.26 -16.34
N ARG A 90 21.72 4.98 -16.25
CA ARG A 90 22.04 4.17 -17.42
C ARG A 90 20.75 3.72 -18.08
N LYS A 91 20.56 4.07 -19.36
CA LYS A 91 19.42 3.60 -20.17
C LYS A 91 19.49 2.07 -20.33
N MET A 92 18.75 1.33 -19.51
CA MET A 92 18.60 -0.11 -19.68
C MET A 92 17.57 -0.39 -20.78
N LYS A 93 17.97 -1.13 -21.82
CA LYS A 93 17.06 -1.58 -22.87
C LYS A 93 16.19 -2.73 -22.31
N LEU A 94 14.87 -2.49 -22.20
CA LEU A 94 13.90 -3.54 -21.87
C LEU A 94 13.72 -4.48 -23.07
N LYS A 95 13.58 -5.79 -22.79
CA LYS A 95 13.18 -6.78 -23.79
C LYS A 95 11.70 -6.59 -24.16
N ASP A 96 11.28 -7.05 -25.33
CA ASP A 96 9.91 -6.75 -25.81
C ASP A 96 8.81 -7.36 -24.93
N TRP A 97 9.01 -8.56 -24.38
CA TRP A 97 8.08 -9.11 -23.41
C TRP A 97 8.05 -8.32 -22.09
N GLU A 98 9.16 -7.68 -21.70
CA GLU A 98 9.24 -6.85 -20.48
C GLU A 98 8.46 -5.54 -20.69
N LYS A 99 8.53 -4.96 -21.90
CA LYS A 99 7.71 -3.80 -22.29
C LYS A 99 6.22 -4.15 -22.26
N ASP A 100 5.85 -5.29 -22.84
CA ASP A 100 4.47 -5.77 -22.84
C ASP A 100 3.97 -6.02 -21.42
N TYR A 101 4.78 -6.65 -20.58
CA TYR A 101 4.42 -6.92 -19.19
C TYR A 101 4.37 -5.66 -18.33
N LEU A 102 5.23 -4.67 -18.60
CA LEU A 102 5.20 -3.37 -17.93
C LEU A 102 3.90 -2.60 -18.27
N LYS A 103 3.45 -2.65 -19.53
CA LYS A 103 2.15 -2.10 -19.94
C LYS A 103 1.00 -2.75 -19.18
N LEU A 104 1.05 -4.07 -18.95
CA LEU A 104 0.02 -4.78 -18.18
C LEU A 104 -0.03 -4.38 -16.70
N ILE A 105 1.14 -4.16 -16.07
CA ILE A 105 1.21 -3.78 -14.65
C ILE A 105 0.84 -2.30 -14.44
N ASN A 106 1.29 -1.42 -15.33
CA ASN A 106 1.16 0.03 -15.13
C ASN A 106 -0.09 0.62 -15.80
N GLY A 107 -0.67 -0.06 -16.79
CA GLY A 107 -1.70 0.48 -17.69
C GLY A 107 -3.10 0.64 -17.10
N ASP A 108 -3.27 0.83 -15.79
CA ASP A 108 -4.44 1.50 -15.17
C ASP A 108 -4.22 1.88 -13.69
N THR A 109 -3.03 1.72 -13.11
CA THR A 109 -2.87 1.86 -11.65
C THR A 109 -1.57 2.53 -11.23
N ASN A 110 -1.29 3.69 -11.83
CA ASN A 110 -0.46 4.67 -11.15
C ASN A 110 -1.18 6.02 -11.01
N PRO A 111 -2.12 6.14 -10.04
CA PRO A 111 -2.69 7.44 -9.67
C PRO A 111 -1.63 8.44 -9.17
N THR A 112 -0.38 8.01 -8.92
CA THR A 112 0.72 8.86 -8.51
C THR A 112 1.51 9.46 -9.68
N VAL A 113 1.28 9.00 -10.92
CA VAL A 113 1.97 9.51 -12.14
C VAL A 113 1.02 10.27 -13.08
N THR A 114 -0.30 10.17 -12.92
CA THR A 114 -1.19 11.27 -13.28
C THR A 114 -0.95 12.41 -12.30
N ARG A 115 0.17 13.10 -12.51
CA ARG A 115 0.44 14.42 -11.96
C ARG A 115 -0.80 15.24 -12.27
N ILE A 116 -1.47 15.68 -11.22
CA ILE A 116 -2.70 16.46 -11.28
C ILE A 116 -2.38 17.72 -12.08
N GLU A 117 -2.66 17.73 -13.38
CA GLU A 117 -2.58 18.92 -14.23
C GLU A 117 -3.71 19.90 -13.89
N ASP A 118 -4.70 19.46 -13.12
CA ASP A 118 -5.90 20.24 -12.80
C ASP A 118 -5.82 21.07 -11.51
N PHE A 119 -4.75 20.96 -10.71
CA PHE A 119 -4.62 21.73 -9.46
C PHE A 119 -3.91 23.08 -9.66
N THR A 120 -3.29 23.32 -10.81
CA THR A 120 -2.58 24.58 -11.09
C THR A 120 -3.40 25.58 -11.91
N ARG A 121 -4.66 25.29 -12.25
CA ARG A 121 -5.50 26.18 -13.08
C ARG A 121 -6.55 27.03 -12.34
N THR A 122 -6.70 26.91 -11.02
CA THR A 122 -7.77 27.60 -10.28
C THR A 122 -7.32 28.59 -9.21
N LEU A 123 -6.09 29.12 -9.30
CA LEU A 123 -5.66 30.28 -8.53
C LEU A 123 -4.88 31.26 -9.40
N GLN A 124 -5.56 31.80 -10.41
CA GLN A 124 -5.13 33.00 -11.12
C GLN A 124 -6.31 33.97 -11.31
N GLU A 125 -7.06 34.21 -10.24
CA GLU A 125 -7.82 35.45 -10.10
C GLU A 125 -7.64 35.93 -8.66
N ASN A 126 -7.17 37.18 -8.52
CA ASN A 126 -6.83 37.91 -7.29
C ASN A 126 -5.36 37.78 -6.87
N GLY A 127 -4.56 38.71 -7.39
CA GLY A 127 -3.13 38.84 -7.12
C GLY A 127 -2.81 38.97 -5.64
N ALA A 128 -2.05 38.00 -5.12
CA ALA A 128 -1.22 38.14 -3.93
C ALA A 128 -0.11 37.09 -4.00
N THR A 129 1.08 37.50 -4.44
CA THR A 129 2.29 36.69 -4.37
C THR A 129 2.74 36.62 -2.91
N ILE A 130 2.42 35.52 -2.20
CA ILE A 130 3.06 35.25 -0.90
C ILE A 130 4.38 34.53 -1.18
N SER A 131 5.42 35.32 -1.45
CA SER A 131 6.80 34.87 -1.37
C SER A 131 7.17 34.79 0.12
N ALA A 132 7.29 33.58 0.67
CA ALA A 132 7.89 33.39 1.97
C ALA A 132 9.42 33.48 1.83
N SER A 133 9.96 34.69 1.75
CA SER A 133 11.38 34.97 1.97
C SER A 133 11.58 35.22 3.46
N MET A 134 12.25 34.29 4.16
CA MET A 134 12.85 34.62 5.46
C MET A 134 14.04 35.53 5.21
N ILE A 135 13.88 36.81 5.57
CA ILE A 135 14.97 37.78 5.68
C ILE A 135 15.51 37.61 7.11
N PHE A 136 16.79 37.29 7.25
CA PHE A 136 17.51 37.40 8.52
C PHE A 136 18.23 38.76 8.54
N GLU A 137 17.99 39.52 9.61
CA GLU A 137 18.72 40.74 9.95
C GLU A 137 20.10 40.36 10.48
N ASP A 138 21.07 40.22 9.58
CA ASP A 138 22.46 40.65 9.81
C ASP A 138 23.26 40.43 8.52
N GLY A 139 23.62 41.54 7.87
CA GLY A 139 24.20 41.60 6.53
C GLY A 139 25.64 41.10 6.44
N THR A 140 25.88 39.82 6.69
CA THR A 140 27.16 39.16 6.39
C THR A 140 27.02 38.20 5.21
N SER A 141 27.44 38.67 4.04
CA SER A 141 27.62 37.87 2.83
C SER A 141 28.96 37.12 2.91
N MET A 142 28.91 35.83 3.21
CA MET A 142 30.02 34.90 2.99
C MET A 142 29.64 33.96 1.85
N TYR A 143 30.34 34.05 0.73
CA TYR A 143 30.28 33.07 -0.35
C TYR A 143 30.98 31.79 0.12
N GLU A 144 30.21 30.82 0.60
CA GLU A 144 30.72 29.47 0.80
C GLU A 144 30.57 28.67 -0.50
N GLU A 145 31.72 28.29 -1.06
CA GLU A 145 31.85 27.45 -2.23
C GLU A 145 31.25 26.06 -1.93
N VAL A 146 30.08 25.77 -2.51
CA VAL A 146 29.35 24.51 -2.28
C VAL A 146 30.07 23.37 -2.99
N THR A 147 30.95 22.69 -2.26
CA THR A 147 31.40 21.35 -2.62
C THR A 147 30.23 20.35 -2.48
N PRO A 148 30.19 19.28 -3.30
CA PRO A 148 29.06 18.37 -3.34
C PRO A 148 29.05 17.49 -2.09
N VAL A 149 28.30 17.91 -1.06
CA VAL A 149 28.04 17.09 0.13
C VAL A 149 27.14 15.93 -0.27
N LYS A 150 27.67 14.72 -0.09
CA LYS A 150 26.95 13.45 -0.22
C LYS A 150 25.71 13.49 0.69
N GLY A 151 24.56 13.79 0.11
CA GLY A 151 23.27 13.72 0.77
C GLY A 151 22.96 12.29 1.19
N LYS A 152 23.36 11.92 2.42
CA LYS A 152 22.75 10.83 3.15
C LYS A 152 21.28 11.21 3.30
N ARG A 153 20.39 10.51 2.60
CA ARG A 153 18.96 10.54 2.95
C ARG A 153 18.89 10.11 4.40
N ASN A 154 18.69 11.06 5.31
CA ASN A 154 18.28 10.78 6.68
C ASN A 154 16.86 10.25 6.59
N VAL A 155 16.75 8.95 6.27
CA VAL A 155 15.59 8.18 6.69
C VAL A 155 15.78 8.14 8.20
N ASN A 156 15.02 8.95 8.94
CA ASN A 156 14.96 8.94 10.40
C ASN A 156 14.52 7.54 10.83
N ARG A 157 15.46 6.60 10.85
CA ARG A 157 15.28 5.28 11.40
C ARG A 157 15.32 5.48 12.90
N LEU A 158 14.12 5.44 13.49
CA LEU A 158 13.96 5.49 14.93
C LEU A 158 14.94 4.51 15.57
N SER A 159 15.64 4.98 16.59
CA SER A 159 16.48 4.16 17.44
C SER A 159 15.64 3.02 18.03
N ASN A 160 16.26 1.88 18.32
CA ASN A 160 15.59 0.77 19.02
C ASN A 160 14.93 1.25 20.32
N ALA A 161 15.54 2.21 21.02
CA ALA A 161 14.96 2.80 22.23
C ALA A 161 13.67 3.60 21.93
N GLU A 162 13.63 4.32 20.81
CA GLU A 162 12.46 5.10 20.39
C GLU A 162 11.32 4.18 19.94
N LEU A 163 11.65 3.09 19.22
CA LEU A 163 10.68 2.06 18.86
C LEU A 163 10.10 1.37 20.10
N GLN A 164 10.94 1.01 21.08
CA GLN A 164 10.48 0.45 22.35
C GLN A 164 9.57 1.42 23.11
N ARG A 165 9.90 2.71 23.13
CA ARG A 165 9.06 3.75 23.73
C ARG A 165 7.70 3.87 23.04
N LEU A 166 7.65 3.83 21.71
CA LEU A 166 6.39 3.87 20.95
C LEU A 166 5.51 2.64 21.24
N VAL A 167 6.11 1.45 21.27
CA VAL A 167 5.39 0.21 21.61
C VAL A 167 4.82 0.31 23.02
N TYR A 168 5.59 0.81 23.99
CA TYR A 168 5.13 0.97 25.36
C TYR A 168 3.96 1.97 25.48
N ILE A 169 4.03 3.10 24.76
CA ILE A 169 2.93 4.09 24.71
C ILE A 169 1.65 3.43 24.16
N GLN A 170 1.74 2.70 23.05
CA GLN A 170 0.58 2.00 22.49
C GLN A 170 0.00 0.95 23.45
N GLN A 171 0.86 0.22 24.17
CA GLN A 171 0.42 -0.75 25.17
C GLN A 171 -0.33 -0.06 26.33
N LEU A 172 0.16 1.09 26.81
CA LEU A 172 -0.51 1.86 27.85
C LEU A 172 -1.88 2.38 27.39
N GLU A 173 -2.00 2.87 26.16
CA GLU A 173 -3.28 3.32 25.60
C GLU A 173 -4.32 2.19 25.59
N VAL A 174 -3.92 0.99 25.17
CA VAL A 174 -4.79 -0.19 25.18
C VAL A 174 -5.23 -0.55 26.60
N LEU A 175 -4.33 -0.47 27.59
CA LEU A 175 -4.67 -0.72 28.99
C LEU A 175 -5.64 0.32 29.55
N LEU A 176 -5.45 1.59 29.22
CA LEU A 176 -6.37 2.67 29.62
C LEU A 176 -7.78 2.47 29.03
N LEU A 177 -7.87 2.07 27.76
CA LEU A 177 -9.15 1.76 27.12
C LEU A 177 -9.85 0.57 27.78
N LYS A 178 -9.09 -0.50 28.11
CA LYS A 178 -9.64 -1.66 28.85
C LYS A 178 -10.16 -1.26 30.22
N LYS A 179 -9.41 -0.43 30.96
CA LYS A 179 -9.82 0.10 32.27
C LYS A 179 -11.13 0.87 32.16
N ARG A 180 -11.26 1.79 31.19
CA ARG A 180 -12.51 2.54 30.96
C ARG A 180 -13.69 1.64 30.63
N LYS A 181 -13.48 0.61 29.80
CA LYS A 181 -14.54 -0.34 29.45
C LYS A 181 -15.04 -1.09 30.68
N LEU A 182 -14.12 -1.58 31.53
CA LEU A 182 -14.48 -2.26 32.78
C LEU A 182 -15.22 -1.33 33.74
N GLN A 183 -14.77 -0.08 33.86
CA GLN A 183 -15.46 0.92 34.69
C GLN A 183 -16.89 1.15 34.21
N TRP A 184 -17.07 1.35 32.90
CA TRP A 184 -18.40 1.52 32.31
C TRP A 184 -19.31 0.30 32.57
N GLN A 185 -18.77 -0.92 32.47
CA GLN A 185 -19.53 -2.13 32.81
C GLN A 185 -19.93 -2.17 34.28
N LEU A 186 -19.05 -1.75 35.18
CA LEU A 186 -19.34 -1.68 36.61
C LEU A 186 -20.44 -0.67 36.90
N ASP A 187 -20.36 0.53 36.30
CA ASP A 187 -21.35 1.59 36.48
C ASP A 187 -22.74 1.12 35.98
N GLN A 188 -22.79 0.45 34.82
CA GLN A 188 -24.05 -0.14 34.32
C GLN A 188 -24.65 -1.19 35.26
N MET A 189 -23.82 -2.02 35.90
CA MET A 189 -24.31 -3.00 36.88
C MET A 189 -24.85 -2.32 38.14
N MET A 190 -24.17 -1.26 38.61
CA MET A 190 -24.62 -0.49 39.77
C MET A 190 -25.96 0.20 39.49
N ASP A 191 -26.13 0.81 38.32
CA ASP A 191 -27.38 1.44 37.90
C ASP A 191 -28.53 0.43 37.86
N PHE A 192 -28.27 -0.78 37.33
CA PHE A 192 -29.27 -1.86 37.29
C PHE A 192 -29.69 -2.30 38.70
N GLN A 193 -28.73 -2.50 39.62
CA GLN A 193 -29.04 -2.87 41.00
C GLN A 193 -29.84 -1.79 41.72
N GLN A 194 -29.50 -0.51 41.51
CA GLN A 194 -30.27 0.61 42.08
C GLN A 194 -31.71 0.64 41.55
N LEU A 195 -31.90 0.42 40.25
CA LEU A 195 -33.22 0.34 39.63
C LEU A 195 -34.06 -0.80 40.22
N GLU A 196 -33.46 -1.97 40.43
CA GLU A 196 -34.14 -3.13 41.03
C GLU A 196 -34.63 -2.81 42.45
N VAL A 197 -33.77 -2.18 43.28
CA VAL A 197 -34.14 -1.75 44.62
C VAL A 197 -35.30 -0.75 44.59
N LEU A 198 -35.29 0.21 43.66
CA LEU A 198 -36.38 1.18 43.51
C LEU A 198 -37.69 0.51 43.07
N LEU A 199 -37.63 -0.46 42.16
CA LEU A 199 -38.80 -1.22 41.73
C LEU A 199 -39.41 -2.04 42.88
N LEU A 200 -38.58 -2.67 43.72
CA LEU A 200 -39.03 -3.38 44.91
C LEU A 200 -39.71 -2.44 45.92
N LYS A 201 -39.13 -1.25 46.17
CA LYS A 201 -39.75 -0.23 47.03
C LYS A 201 -41.11 0.21 46.48
N LYS A 202 -41.22 0.47 45.18
CA LYS A 202 -42.49 0.85 44.52
C LYS A 202 -43.55 -0.23 44.67
N ARG A 203 -43.19 -1.50 44.43
CA ARG A 203 -44.11 -2.64 44.60
C ARG A 203 -44.60 -2.78 46.05
N LYS A 204 -43.70 -2.60 47.02
CA LYS A 204 -44.05 -2.63 48.45
C LYS A 204 -45.05 -1.51 48.81
N LEU A 205 -44.82 -0.29 48.32
CA LEU A 205 -45.72 0.84 48.56
C LEU A 205 -47.10 0.62 47.92
N GLN A 206 -47.15 0.09 46.69
CA GLN A 206 -48.40 -0.25 46.02
C GLN A 206 -49.19 -1.28 46.83
N TRP A 207 -48.52 -2.36 47.25
CA TRP A 207 -49.13 -3.39 48.08
C TRP A 207 -49.71 -2.79 49.37
N GLN A 208 -49.02 -1.85 50.03
CA GLN A 208 -49.54 -1.17 51.21
C GLN A 208 -50.78 -0.30 50.92
N LEU A 209 -50.82 0.39 49.77
CA LEU A 209 -52.00 1.17 49.35
C LEU A 209 -53.20 0.27 49.08
N ASP A 210 -52.98 -0.89 48.44
CA ASP A 210 -54.02 -1.87 48.14
C ASP A 210 -54.59 -2.54 49.40
N GLN A 211 -53.91 -2.43 50.56
CA GLN A 211 -54.44 -2.89 51.85
C GLN A 211 -55.27 -1.83 52.59
N ILE A 212 -55.15 -0.56 52.21
CA ILE A 212 -55.85 0.56 52.87
C ILE A 212 -57.17 0.88 52.17
N ASN A 213 -57.25 0.60 50.86
CA ASN A 213 -58.46 0.74 50.05
C ASN A 213 -59.29 -0.55 50.06
#